data_AF-A0A2W6ZSK1-F1
#
_entry.id   AF-A0A2W6ZSK1-F1
#
_cell.length_a   1.000
_cell.length_b   1.000
_cell.length_c   1.000
_cell.angle_alpha   90.00
_cell.angle_beta   90.00
_cell.angle_gamma   90.00
#
_symmetry.space_group_name_H-M   'P 1'
#
loop_
_entity.id
_entity.type
_entity.pdbx_description
1 polymer ?
#
loop_
_entity_poly.entity_id
_entity_poly.type
_entity_poly.pdbx_seq_one_letter_code
_entity_poly.pdbx_strand_id
1 'polypeptide(L)'
;MSNYGLLHRVILGVRQKPLKPFVSAFIAYAAIWTVLEPLIGIVSPAQKYFSGELKFLILLLASILIGLYKSAVPRELSIQYGNSVIKIVFGDLFLFSGIKAIPVSRSGLFHSK
;
A
#
# COMPACT_ATOMS: atom_id res chain seq x y z
N MET A 1 -10.67 13.62 10.62
CA MET A 1 -10.03 12.69 9.65
C MET A 1 -8.53 12.88 9.75
N SER A 2 -7.78 11.95 10.36
CA SER A 2 -6.32 12.05 10.41
C SER A 2 -5.79 11.71 9.02
N ASN A 3 -5.28 12.73 8.31
CA ASN A 3 -4.59 12.61 7.04
C ASN A 3 -3.20 12.02 7.26
N TYR A 4 -3.10 10.78 7.73
CA TYR A 4 -1.86 10.05 7.58
C TYR A 4 -1.67 9.81 6.07
N GLY A 5 -0.83 10.66 5.46
CA GLY A 5 -0.56 10.64 4.04
C GLY A 5 -0.06 9.28 3.56
N LEU A 6 -0.18 9.04 2.26
CA LEU A 6 0.24 7.79 1.61
C LEU A 6 1.67 7.38 2.03
N LEU A 7 2.57 8.36 2.19
CA LEU A 7 3.94 8.18 2.67
C LEU A 7 4.01 7.55 4.07
N HIS A 8 3.20 8.00 5.03
CA HIS A 8 3.21 7.45 6.39
C HIS A 8 2.80 5.97 6.40
N ARG A 9 1.82 5.61 5.56
CA ARG A 9 1.33 4.23 5.39
C ARG A 9 2.36 3.33 4.71
N VAL A 10 3.08 3.86 3.73
CA VAL A 10 4.21 3.16 3.10
C VAL A 10 5.31 2.92 4.12
N ILE A 11 5.71 3.94 4.90
CA ILE A 11 6.73 3.80 5.94
C ILE A 11 6.34 2.74 6.98
N LEU A 12 5.09 2.77 7.46
CA LEU A 12 4.59 1.77 8.41
C LEU A 12 4.58 0.37 7.80
N GLY A 13 4.13 0.23 6.56
CA GLY A 13 4.09 -1.04 5.84
C GLY A 13 5.47 -1.65 5.60
N VAL A 14 6.43 -0.82 5.20
CA VAL A 14 7.84 -1.21 5.02
C VAL A 14 8.46 -1.61 6.36
N ARG A 15 8.20 -0.87 7.45
CA ARG A 15 8.70 -1.24 8.79
C ARG A 15 8.11 -2.56 9.30
N GLN A 16 6.82 -2.81 9.07
CA GLN A 16 6.19 -4.04 9.53
C GLN A 16 6.62 -5.26 8.72
N LYS A 17 6.86 -5.10 7.41
CA LYS A 17 7.22 -6.20 6.50
C LYS A 17 8.28 -5.74 5.50
N PRO A 18 9.56 -5.62 5.91
CA PRO A 18 10.60 -5.03 5.08
C PRO A 18 10.91 -5.84 3.81
N LEU A 19 10.68 -7.14 3.81
CA LEU A 19 10.91 -8.01 2.64
C LEU A 19 9.82 -7.93 1.57
N LYS A 20 8.58 -7.57 1.94
CA LYS A 20 7.46 -7.46 0.99
C LYS A 20 7.71 -6.45 -0.15
N PRO A 21 8.15 -5.21 0.11
CA PRO A 21 8.39 -4.24 -0.96
C PRO A 21 9.48 -4.73 -1.92
N PHE A 22 10.56 -5.35 -1.42
CA PHE A 22 11.63 -5.91 -2.25
C PHE A 22 11.12 -7.02 -3.17
N VAL A 23 10.43 -8.03 -2.62
CA VAL A 23 9.88 -9.12 -3.43
C VAL A 23 8.88 -8.59 -4.47
N SER A 24 8.02 -7.65 -4.07
CA SER A 24 7.05 -7.05 -4.99
C SER A 24 7.70 -6.19 -6.08
N ALA A 25 8.79 -5.47 -5.76
CA ALA A 25 9.56 -4.69 -6.73
C ALA A 25 10.29 -5.61 -7.69
N PHE A 26 10.88 -6.71 -7.22
CA PHE A 26 11.54 -7.69 -8.06
C PHE A 26 10.56 -8.36 -9.05
N ILE A 27 9.38 -8.76 -8.56
CA ILE A 27 8.31 -9.32 -9.41
C ILE A 27 7.82 -8.27 -10.42
N ALA A 28 7.62 -7.02 -9.99
CA ALA A 28 7.20 -5.94 -10.89
C ALA A 28 8.26 -5.69 -11.98
N TYR A 29 9.54 -5.66 -11.61
CA TYR A 29 10.65 -5.52 -12.54
C TYR A 29 10.66 -6.65 -13.57
N ALA A 30 10.59 -7.90 -13.11
CA ALA A 30 10.56 -9.06 -14.00
C ALA A 30 9.37 -9.00 -14.96
N ALA A 31 8.16 -8.72 -14.45
CA ALA A 31 6.96 -8.62 -15.27
C ALA A 31 7.05 -7.50 -16.32
N ILE A 32 7.51 -6.30 -15.93
CA ILE A 32 7.67 -5.18 -16.85
C ILE A 32 8.73 -5.53 -17.90
N TRP A 33 9.86 -6.11 -17.50
CA TRP A 33 10.91 -6.49 -18.43
C TRP A 33 10.44 -7.53 -19.44
N THR A 34 9.78 -8.60 -19.00
CA THR A 34 9.26 -9.66 -19.87
C THR A 34 8.28 -9.14 -20.93
N VAL A 35 7.49 -8.11 -20.61
CA VAL A 35 6.59 -7.47 -21.59
C VAL A 35 7.35 -6.49 -22.48
N LEU A 36 8.26 -5.69 -21.90
CA LEU A 36 8.94 -4.61 -22.59
C LEU A 36 10.00 -5.11 -23.59
N GLU A 37 10.69 -6.21 -23.28
CA GLU A 37 11.70 -6.84 -24.12
C GLU A 37 11.19 -7.19 -25.53
N PRO A 38 10.11 -7.97 -25.71
CA PRO A 38 9.56 -8.25 -27.04
C PRO A 38 8.99 -7.00 -27.72
N LEU A 39 8.43 -6.07 -26.94
CA LEU A 39 7.85 -4.82 -27.46
C LEU A 39 8.91 -3.92 -28.12
N ILE A 40 10.10 -3.84 -27.52
CA ILE A 40 11.25 -3.13 -28.09
C ILE A 40 11.79 -3.85 -29.32
N GLY A 41 11.71 -5.18 -29.37
CA GLY A 41 12.12 -5.98 -30.53
C GLY A 41 11.24 -5.77 -31.76
N ILE A 42 9.95 -5.49 -31.56
CA ILE A 42 8.97 -5.27 -32.65
C ILE A 42 9.03 -3.83 -33.18
N VAL A 43 9.32 -2.85 -32.32
CA VAL A 43 9.32 -1.43 -32.68
C VAL A 43 10.76 -0.94 -32.87
N SER A 44 11.32 -1.10 -34.08
CA SER A 44 12.70 -0.69 -34.40
C SER A 44 13.08 0.75 -34.01
N PRO A 45 12.21 1.78 -34.09
CA PRO A 45 12.57 3.11 -33.60
C PRO A 45 12.67 3.21 -32.08
N ALA A 46 11.97 2.35 -31.32
CA ALA A 46 11.97 2.39 -29.86
C ALA A 46 13.32 1.94 -29.27
N GLN A 47 14.11 1.12 -29.99
CA GLN A 47 15.45 0.72 -29.58
C GLN A 47 16.38 1.93 -29.34
N LYS A 48 16.23 3.03 -30.10
CA LYS A 48 17.04 4.25 -29.91
C LYS A 48 16.70 5.02 -28.63
N TYR A 49 15.46 4.95 -28.15
CA TYR A 49 15.02 5.64 -26.93
C TYR A 49 15.23 4.79 -25.68
N PHE A 50 15.22 3.46 -25.84
CA PHE A 50 15.41 2.48 -24.78
C PHE A 50 16.81 1.83 -24.81
N SER A 51 17.84 2.56 -25.24
CA SER A 51 19.23 2.09 -25.27
C SER A 51 20.01 2.52 -24.01
N GLY A 52 20.75 1.58 -23.42
CA GLY A 52 21.72 1.86 -22.36
C GLY A 52 21.17 1.86 -20.93
N GLU A 53 21.98 2.38 -20.01
CA GLU A 53 21.75 2.36 -18.55
C GLU A 53 20.49 3.13 -18.10
N LEU A 54 20.04 4.10 -18.91
CA LEU A 54 18.81 4.88 -18.67
C LEU A 54 17.55 4.01 -18.62
N LYS A 55 17.44 3.00 -19.49
CA LYS A 55 16.31 2.04 -19.47
C LYS A 55 16.26 1.29 -18.14
N PHE A 56 17.42 0.82 -17.68
CA PHE A 56 17.53 0.08 -16.43
C PHE A 56 17.13 0.95 -15.24
N LEU A 57 17.60 2.20 -15.22
CA LEU A 57 17.32 3.13 -14.14
C LEU A 57 15.82 3.49 -14.05
N ILE A 58 15.16 3.73 -15.19
CA ILE A 58 13.72 4.01 -15.24
C ILE A 58 12.89 2.79 -14.81
N LEU A 59 13.23 1.59 -15.30
CA LEU A 59 12.55 0.35 -14.88
C LEU A 59 12.71 0.10 -13.38
N LEU A 60 13.92 0.28 -12.87
CA LEU A 60 14.23 0.07 -11.47
C LEU A 60 13.45 1.06 -10.58
N LEU A 61 13.43 2.34 -10.97
CA LEU A 61 12.65 3.35 -10.26
C LEU A 61 11.15 3.02 -10.27
N ALA A 62 10.59 2.67 -11.43
CA ALA A 62 9.18 2.31 -11.56
C ALA A 62 8.82 1.08 -10.70
N SER A 63 9.69 0.07 -10.70
CA SER A 63 9.48 -1.17 -9.95
C SER A 63 9.53 -0.92 -8.44
N ILE A 64 10.45 -0.07 -7.97
CA ILE A 64 10.53 0.36 -6.56
C ILE A 64 9.27 1.12 -6.15
N LEU A 65 8.80 2.06 -6.98
CA LEU A 65 7.58 2.82 -6.70
C LEU A 65 6.35 1.91 -6.58
N ILE A 66 6.21 0.94 -7.50
CA ILE A 66 5.14 -0.06 -7.47
C ILE A 66 5.24 -0.92 -6.21
N GLY A 67 6.45 -1.36 -5.84
CA GLY A 67 6.66 -2.21 -4.66
C GLY A 67 6.39 -1.47 -3.34
N LEU A 68 6.74 -0.19 -3.27
CA LEU A 68 6.41 0.68 -2.14
C LEU A 68 4.90 0.90 -2.04
N TYR A 69 4.23 1.18 -3.15
CA TYR A 69 2.77 1.36 -3.20
C TYR A 69 2.02 0.11 -2.74
N LYS A 70 2.41 -1.08 -3.24
CA LYS A 70 1.80 -2.36 -2.82
C LYS A 70 2.03 -2.70 -1.36
N SER A 71 3.07 -2.14 -0.74
CA SER A 71 3.41 -2.37 0.66
C SER A 71 2.66 -1.43 1.61
N ALA A 72 1.90 -0.45 1.09
CA ALA A 72 1.09 0.44 1.91
C ALA A 72 0.02 -0.35 2.69
N VAL A 73 -0.05 -0.15 4.01
CA VAL A 73 -1.06 -0.78 4.87
C VAL A 73 -2.47 -0.35 4.41
N PRO A 74 -3.43 -1.26 4.20
CA PRO A 74 -4.78 -0.92 3.77
C PRO A 74 -5.48 0.01 4.76
N ARG A 75 -6.25 0.97 4.26
CA ARG A 75 -6.95 1.98 5.08
C ARG A 75 -8.20 1.39 5.73
N GLU A 76 -8.87 0.53 4.99
CA GLU A 76 -10.11 -0.13 5.36
C GLU A 76 -10.14 -1.54 4.77
N LEU A 77 -10.74 -2.46 5.50
CA LEU A 77 -11.16 -3.76 5.01
C LEU A 77 -12.67 -3.85 5.18
N SER A 78 -13.38 -4.12 4.10
CA SER A 78 -14.82 -4.37 4.14
C SER A 78 -15.07 -5.87 3.96
N ILE A 79 -15.85 -6.43 4.87
CA ILE A 79 -16.24 -7.84 4.87
C ILE A 79 -17.77 -7.86 4.86
N GLN A 80 -18.35 -8.51 3.86
CA GLN A 80 -19.80 -8.71 3.80
C GLN A 80 -20.17 -9.98 4.55
N TYR A 81 -21.11 -9.89 5.47
CA TYR A 81 -21.64 -11.03 6.23
C TYR A 81 -23.16 -10.95 6.23
N GLY A 82 -23.81 -11.84 5.46
CA GLY A 82 -25.24 -11.78 5.20
C GLY A 82 -25.65 -10.42 4.60
N ASN A 83 -26.62 -9.75 5.23
CA ASN A 83 -27.09 -8.42 4.84
C ASN A 83 -26.33 -7.27 5.52
N SER A 84 -25.26 -7.56 6.25
CA SER A 84 -24.46 -6.56 6.97
C SER A 84 -23.07 -6.41 6.37
N VAL A 85 -22.53 -5.18 6.41
CA VAL A 85 -21.15 -4.88 5.99
C VAL A 85 -20.33 -4.52 7.22
N ILE A 86 -19.35 -5.35 7.54
CA ILE A 86 -18.38 -5.12 8.61
C ILE A 86 -17.20 -4.38 8.00
N LYS A 87 -16.98 -3.13 8.41
CA LYS A 87 -15.82 -2.34 8.00
C LYS A 87 -14.80 -2.26 9.12
N ILE A 88 -13.63 -2.85 8.90
CA ILE A 88 -12.45 -2.71 9.77
C ILE A 88 -11.67 -1.50 9.23
N VAL A 89 -11.67 -0.41 9.99
CA VAL A 89 -10.94 0.81 9.59
C VAL A 89 -9.80 1.06 10.56
N PHE A 90 -8.59 1.24 10.02
CA PHE A 90 -7.41 1.52 10.83
C PHE A 90 -7.29 3.04 11.02
N GLY A 91 -7.57 3.52 12.23
CA GLY A 91 -7.54 4.94 12.55
C GLY A 91 -8.11 5.23 13.94
N ASP A 92 -8.37 6.50 14.19
CA ASP A 92 -8.91 6.98 15.45
C ASP A 92 -10.44 6.84 15.50
N LEU A 93 -10.93 6.10 16.50
CA LEU A 93 -12.35 5.83 16.75
C LEU A 93 -13.18 7.10 16.89
N PHE A 94 -12.60 8.18 17.44
CA PHE A 94 -13.34 9.42 17.68
C PHE A 94 -13.65 10.18 16.40
N LEU A 95 -12.93 9.91 15.32
CA LEU A 95 -13.13 10.56 14.02
C LEU A 95 -14.28 9.97 13.20
N PHE A 96 -14.86 8.84 13.63
CA PHE A 96 -16.00 8.22 12.95
C PHE A 96 -17.33 8.82 13.41
N SER A 97 -18.30 8.87 12.52
CA SER A 97 -19.69 9.26 12.83
C SER A 97 -20.52 8.03 13.22
N GLY A 98 -21.57 8.23 14.02
CA GLY A 98 -22.48 7.16 14.47
C GLY A 98 -22.26 6.70 15.91
N ILE A 99 -22.89 5.57 16.26
CA ILE A 99 -22.85 4.99 17.61
C ILE A 99 -21.46 4.38 17.85
N LYS A 100 -20.81 4.78 18.94
CA LYS A 100 -19.48 4.33 19.32
C LYS A 100 -19.57 3.48 20.58
N ALA A 101 -19.10 2.23 20.50
CA ALA A 101 -18.88 1.42 21.68
C ALA A 101 -17.45 1.66 22.18
N ILE A 102 -17.32 2.31 23.33
CA ILE A 102 -16.04 2.53 24.01
C ILE A 102 -15.96 1.54 25.17
N PRO A 103 -15.00 0.61 25.19
CA PRO A 103 -14.84 -0.28 26.32
C PRO A 103 -14.41 0.52 27.55
N VAL A 104 -15.19 0.46 28.62
CA VAL A 104 -14.88 1.09 29.91
C VAL A 104 -14.54 0.03 30.96
N SER A 105 -13.44 0.26 31.69
CA SER A 105 -13.08 -0.52 32.87
C SER A 105 -14.01 -0.17 34.05
N ARG A 106 -14.36 -1.15 34.89
CA ARG A 106 -15.15 -0.94 36.13
C ARG A 106 -14.50 0.06 37.11
N SER A 107 -13.19 0.29 37.03
CA SER A 107 -12.47 1.18 37.96
C SER A 107 -12.70 2.67 37.71
N GLY A 108 -13.29 3.07 36.57
CA GLY A 108 -13.53 4.49 36.24
C GLY A 108 -14.85 5.08 36.76
N LEU A 109 -15.71 4.27 37.37
CA LEU A 109 -17.09 4.67 37.69
C LEU A 109 -17.35 4.94 39.19
N PHE A 110 -16.31 4.93 40.04
CA PHE A 110 -16.46 4.97 41.51
C PHE A 110 -15.78 6.15 42.22
N HIS A 111 -15.38 7.21 41.51
CA HIS A 111 -14.87 8.45 42.15
C HIS A 111 -15.87 9.62 42.16
N SER A 112 -17.15 9.31 42.32
CA SER A 112 -18.16 10.30 42.73
C SER A 112 -18.94 9.76 43.92
N LYS A 113 -18.39 10.01 45.11
CA LYS A 113 -19.13 10.16 46.36
C LYS A 113 -18.51 11.31 47.12
#